data_AF-A0A1R2BP10-F1
#
_entry.id   AF-A0A1R2BP10-F1
#
_cell.length_a   1.000
_cell.length_b   1.000
_cell.length_c   1.000
_cell.angle_alpha   90.00
_cell.angle_beta   90.00
_cell.angle_gamma   90.00
#
_symmetry.space_group_name_H-M   'P 1'
#
loop_
_entity.id
_entity.type
_entity.pdbx_description
1 polymer ?
#
loop_
_entity_poly.entity_id
_entity_poly.type
_entity_poly.pdbx_seq_one_letter_code
_entity_poly.pdbx_strand_id
1 'polypeptide(L)'
;MNLILSALLSISQSLDISNCAAFSCALIATATTCASYSQNVLTLTSCVDGYTCSGLDSMLSEIKEYSSLTCIKENTDNTDSCYEYWGTGKNPSGWPCCEDSNCASQNCTDDYCKGKTINESCNSDEECEVGLYCDEKCIKLKTLNEDCISDSSCPIGSGCNKNICTELFSIGLGEESEDKKFCISNFIKSGLCDTLVVWNQTSVITPPYECKIGTKCKYVTYNSQEVFEEENCLCAGVTGESGYCPIVDGVSLADLTGRIGYTEGNCSGLLSHTDNVDYLYKCDSISDFDYQFYKQVTEQRKFWPLFQSKVLVGCGFDEDLFNPEDYGISAAWILFPFLMKFLIVV
;
A
#
# COMPACT_ATOMS: atom_id res chain seq x y z
N MET A 1 8.40 -9.60 10.64
CA MET A 1 8.40 -9.59 9.17
C MET A 1 9.82 -9.82 8.72
N ASN A 2 10.11 -10.95 8.06
CA ASN A 2 11.47 -11.42 7.86
C ASN A 2 12.25 -10.55 6.86
N LEU A 3 13.45 -10.15 7.26
CA LEU A 3 14.26 -9.07 6.67
C LEU A 3 14.86 -9.34 5.30
N ILE A 4 14.68 -10.55 4.78
CA ILE A 4 14.88 -10.85 3.35
C ILE A 4 13.93 -9.99 2.51
N LEU A 5 12.70 -9.77 2.98
CA LEU A 5 11.73 -8.91 2.30
C LEU A 5 12.26 -7.48 2.25
N SER A 6 12.76 -6.97 3.38
CA SER A 6 13.40 -5.66 3.51
C SER A 6 14.67 -5.56 2.67
N ALA A 7 15.52 -6.59 2.58
CA ALA A 7 16.71 -6.69 1.73
C ALA A 7 16.39 -6.68 0.22
N LEU A 8 15.24 -7.23 -0.17
CA LEU A 8 14.78 -7.35 -1.55
C LEU A 8 14.07 -6.09 -2.05
N LEU A 9 13.22 -5.47 -1.20
CA LEU A 9 13.31 -4.07 -0.72
C LEU A 9 13.51 -2.91 -1.69
N SER A 10 14.57 -3.01 -2.47
CA SER A 10 15.29 -1.80 -2.83
C SER A 10 16.29 -2.02 -3.97
N ILE A 11 16.72 -3.26 -4.24
CA ILE A 11 17.68 -3.58 -5.31
C ILE A 11 17.01 -3.59 -6.69
N SER A 12 15.68 -3.63 -6.76
CA SER A 12 14.92 -3.50 -8.02
C SER A 12 15.01 -2.10 -8.63
N GLN A 13 15.16 -1.05 -7.82
CA GLN A 13 15.08 0.34 -8.28
C GLN A 13 16.42 0.88 -8.82
N SER A 14 17.54 0.25 -8.47
CA SER A 14 18.89 0.64 -8.94
C SER A 14 19.26 0.07 -10.31
N LEU A 15 18.38 -0.69 -10.95
CA LEU A 15 18.64 -1.39 -12.21
C LEU A 15 18.41 -0.48 -13.42
N ASP A 16 19.22 0.58 -13.53
CA ASP A 16 19.34 1.32 -14.79
C ASP A 16 20.00 0.42 -15.86
N ILE A 17 19.62 0.66 -17.11
CA ILE A 17 19.90 -0.07 -18.35
C ILE A 17 21.38 -0.45 -18.53
N SER A 18 22.29 0.30 -17.91
CA SER A 18 23.74 0.12 -18.03
C SER A 18 24.36 -0.87 -17.03
N ASN A 19 23.68 -1.22 -15.93
CA ASN A 19 24.24 -2.02 -14.83
C ASN A 19 23.27 -3.13 -14.35
N CYS A 20 22.62 -3.84 -15.29
CA CYS A 20 21.86 -5.05 -14.99
C CYS A 20 22.76 -6.10 -14.31
N ALA A 21 22.68 -6.20 -12.99
CA ALA A 21 23.29 -7.25 -12.23
C ALA A 21 22.38 -8.49 -12.20
N ALA A 22 22.97 -9.68 -12.27
CA ALA A 22 22.25 -10.91 -11.99
C ALA A 22 22.10 -11.07 -10.47
N PHE A 23 20.96 -11.62 -10.04
CA PHE A 23 20.73 -11.91 -8.64
C PHE A 23 20.98 -13.39 -8.36
N SER A 24 21.54 -13.68 -7.20
CA SER A 24 21.68 -15.04 -6.70
C SER A 24 21.43 -15.09 -5.20
N CYS A 25 20.99 -16.25 -4.73
CA CYS A 25 20.62 -16.48 -3.35
C CYS A 25 21.60 -17.45 -2.72
N ALA A 26 22.18 -17.08 -1.58
CA ALA A 26 22.92 -18.00 -0.74
C ALA A 26 21.93 -18.75 0.18
N LEU A 27 22.08 -20.07 0.25
CA LEU A 27 21.19 -20.95 1.04
C LEU A 27 21.50 -20.95 2.55
N ILE A 28 22.55 -20.27 2.98
CA ILE A 28 23.05 -20.33 4.37
C ILE A 28 23.02 -18.94 4.95
N ALA A 29 22.21 -18.74 6.00
CA ALA A 29 22.14 -17.48 6.71
C ALA A 29 23.48 -17.12 7.38
N THR A 30 23.79 -15.81 7.50
CA THR A 30 25.03 -15.33 8.14
C THR A 30 24.78 -14.22 9.14
N ALA A 31 25.70 -14.03 10.08
CA ALA A 31 25.66 -12.90 11.01
C ALA A 31 26.47 -11.68 10.52
N THR A 32 27.07 -11.75 9.32
CA THR A 32 28.08 -10.78 8.88
C THR A 32 27.69 -10.02 7.63
N THR A 33 27.19 -10.70 6.59
CA THR A 33 27.00 -10.10 5.27
C THR A 33 25.66 -10.55 4.71
N CYS A 34 24.81 -9.58 4.40
CA CYS A 34 23.49 -9.83 3.82
C CYS A 34 23.44 -9.57 2.32
N ALA A 35 24.36 -8.77 1.78
CA ALA A 35 24.52 -8.59 0.35
C ALA A 35 26.01 -8.46 0.00
N SER A 36 26.42 -9.14 -1.07
CA SER A 36 27.76 -9.00 -1.64
C SER A 36 27.69 -8.90 -3.15
N TYR A 37 28.46 -7.98 -3.73
CA TYR A 37 28.50 -7.76 -5.17
C TYR A 37 29.85 -8.19 -5.74
N SER A 38 29.83 -9.09 -6.72
CA SER A 38 31.04 -9.56 -7.40
C SER A 38 30.68 -10.04 -8.80
N GLN A 39 31.54 -9.76 -9.79
CA GLN A 39 31.38 -10.22 -11.18
C GLN A 39 29.99 -9.92 -11.79
N ASN A 40 29.40 -8.76 -11.49
CA ASN A 40 28.06 -8.38 -11.94
C ASN A 40 26.95 -9.31 -11.40
N VAL A 41 27.21 -10.01 -10.29
CA VAL A 41 26.25 -10.81 -9.56
C VAL A 41 26.11 -10.23 -8.16
N LEU A 42 24.89 -9.87 -7.78
CA LEU A 42 24.56 -9.56 -6.40
C LEU A 42 24.08 -10.84 -5.73
N THR A 43 24.85 -11.29 -4.74
CA THR A 43 24.49 -12.43 -3.91
C THR A 43 23.82 -11.93 -2.64
N LEU A 44 22.59 -12.37 -2.43
CA LEU A 44 21.80 -12.07 -1.25
C LEU A 44 21.83 -13.24 -0.29
N THR A 45 22.00 -12.92 0.98
CA THR A 45 22.16 -13.90 2.05
C THR A 45 21.30 -13.47 3.22
N SER A 46 20.47 -14.37 3.74
CA SER A 46 19.66 -14.10 4.92
C SER A 46 20.54 -13.80 6.13
N CYS A 47 20.11 -12.88 6.98
CA CYS A 47 20.74 -12.73 8.30
C CYS A 47 20.26 -13.87 9.21
N VAL A 48 21.09 -14.29 10.17
CA VAL A 48 20.66 -15.21 11.24
C VAL A 48 19.66 -14.52 12.19
N ASP A 49 18.88 -15.30 12.94
CA ASP A 49 17.89 -14.78 13.89
C ASP A 49 18.46 -13.70 14.83
N GLY A 50 17.70 -12.62 14.99
CA GLY A 50 18.08 -11.46 15.80
C GLY A 50 19.07 -10.50 15.13
N TYR A 51 19.30 -10.64 13.81
CA TYR A 51 20.07 -9.70 13.00
C TYR A 51 19.26 -9.17 11.82
N THR A 52 19.53 -7.91 11.46
CA THR A 52 18.93 -7.14 10.36
C THR A 52 19.99 -6.62 9.40
N CYS A 53 19.69 -6.53 8.10
CA CYS A 53 20.59 -5.99 7.08
C CYS A 53 20.62 -4.45 7.14
N SER A 54 21.72 -3.88 7.64
CA SER A 54 21.85 -2.42 7.85
C SER A 54 22.24 -1.67 6.58
N GLY A 55 21.73 -0.43 6.43
CA GLY A 55 22.17 0.50 5.38
C GLY A 55 21.59 0.22 4.00
N LEU A 56 20.61 -0.68 3.95
CA LEU A 56 19.95 -1.07 2.73
C LEU A 56 19.15 0.10 2.12
N ASP A 57 18.22 0.72 2.86
CA ASP A 57 17.42 1.85 2.37
C ASP A 57 18.30 2.99 1.78
N SER A 58 19.49 3.21 2.37
CA SER A 58 20.45 4.23 1.93
C SER A 58 21.26 3.85 0.68
N MET A 59 21.52 2.56 0.45
CA MET A 59 22.19 2.10 -0.78
C MET A 59 21.32 2.30 -2.03
N LEU A 60 20.03 2.56 -1.84
CA LEU A 60 19.02 2.30 -2.87
C LEU A 60 18.16 3.54 -3.15
N SER A 61 18.15 4.52 -2.24
CA SER A 61 17.68 5.89 -2.50
C SER A 61 18.69 6.74 -3.28
N GLU A 62 19.98 6.40 -3.22
CA GLU A 62 21.04 7.05 -3.97
C GLU A 62 21.70 6.01 -4.88
N ILE A 63 21.59 6.18 -6.20
CA ILE A 63 22.25 5.38 -7.24
C ILE A 63 23.77 5.41 -7.00
N LYS A 64 24.28 4.55 -6.13
CA LYS A 64 25.70 4.40 -5.84
C LYS A 64 26.07 2.94 -6.05
N GLU A 65 27.32 2.75 -6.49
CA GLU A 65 27.93 1.46 -6.79
C GLU A 65 27.53 0.39 -5.76
N TYR A 66 27.13 -0.78 -6.24
CA TYR A 66 26.76 -1.89 -5.36
C TYR A 66 27.89 -2.16 -4.35
N SER A 67 27.60 -1.93 -3.07
CA SER A 67 28.52 -2.16 -1.96
C SER A 67 28.06 -3.36 -1.12
N SER A 68 28.98 -3.95 -0.37
CA SER A 68 28.64 -5.05 0.54
C SER A 68 27.86 -4.53 1.73
N LEU A 69 26.75 -5.18 2.06
CA LEU A 69 25.93 -4.87 3.23
C LEU A 69 26.16 -5.87 4.35
N THR A 70 26.02 -5.38 5.58
CA THR A 70 26.30 -6.19 6.79
C THR A 70 25.05 -6.41 7.62
N CYS A 71 25.00 -7.58 8.25
CA CYS A 71 23.99 -7.87 9.26
C CYS A 71 24.39 -7.18 10.58
N ILE A 72 23.50 -6.38 11.14
CA ILE A 72 23.62 -5.78 12.48
C ILE A 72 22.61 -6.44 13.41
N LYS A 73 22.90 -6.50 14.70
CA LYS A 73 21.96 -7.07 15.67
C LYS A 73 20.72 -6.17 15.76
N GLU A 74 19.53 -6.78 15.73
CA GLU A 74 18.29 -6.04 15.97
C GLU A 74 18.28 -5.49 17.39
N ASN A 75 18.11 -4.18 17.52
CA ASN A 75 17.72 -3.58 18.80
C ASN A 75 16.22 -3.80 18.95
N THR A 76 15.83 -4.75 19.79
CA THR A 76 14.43 -5.00 20.19
C THR A 76 13.90 -3.94 21.16
N ASP A 77 14.47 -2.74 21.15
CA ASP A 77 13.99 -1.61 21.93
C ASP A 77 12.87 -0.91 21.15
N ASN A 78 11.70 -1.54 21.09
CA ASN A 78 10.48 -0.81 20.74
C ASN A 78 9.27 -1.52 21.34
N THR A 79 9.06 -1.25 22.63
CA THR A 79 7.85 -1.63 23.38
C THR A 79 7.11 -0.39 23.92
N ASP A 80 7.28 0.79 23.33
CA ASP A 80 6.37 1.89 23.63
C ASP A 80 5.13 1.76 22.73
N SER A 81 4.15 1.01 23.24
CA SER A 81 2.80 0.88 22.67
C SER A 81 2.01 2.19 22.69
N CYS A 82 2.58 3.25 23.29
CA CYS A 82 1.96 4.55 23.48
C CYS A 82 2.58 5.57 22.54
N TYR A 83 2.58 5.24 21.26
CA TYR A 83 2.99 6.17 20.22
C TYR A 83 1.93 7.26 20.09
N GLU A 84 2.30 8.52 20.33
CA GLU A 84 1.49 9.67 19.91
C GLU A 84 1.35 9.61 18.39
N TYR A 85 0.14 9.34 17.92
CA TYR A 85 -0.15 9.37 16.52
C TYR A 85 -0.64 10.75 16.12
N TRP A 86 -0.13 11.23 14.99
CA TRP A 86 -0.27 12.58 14.46
C TRP A 86 0.48 13.71 15.17
N GLY A 87 0.97 14.63 14.35
CA GLY A 87 1.46 15.94 14.78
C GLY A 87 0.40 16.85 15.43
N THR A 88 -0.76 16.30 15.83
CA THR A 88 -1.79 16.92 16.68
C THR A 88 -1.58 16.57 18.17
N GLY A 89 -0.77 15.55 18.49
CA GLY A 89 -0.39 15.17 19.85
C GLY A 89 -1.44 14.37 20.64
N LYS A 90 -2.55 13.96 20.02
CA LYS A 90 -3.62 13.19 20.68
C LYS A 90 -4.24 12.12 19.77
N ASN A 91 -4.35 10.92 20.31
CA ASN A 91 -4.96 9.73 19.72
C ASN A 91 -6.51 9.82 19.78
N PRO A 92 -7.23 9.38 18.74
CA PRO A 92 -8.69 9.36 18.74
C PRO A 92 -9.24 8.23 19.61
N SER A 93 -10.55 8.24 19.86
CA SER A 93 -11.23 7.11 20.49
C SER A 93 -10.93 5.80 19.76
N GLY A 94 -10.72 4.72 20.52
CA GLY A 94 -10.36 3.41 20.00
C GLY A 94 -8.87 3.14 19.87
N TRP A 95 -8.03 4.18 19.89
CA TRP A 95 -6.59 4.00 19.77
C TRP A 95 -5.93 3.65 21.10
N PRO A 96 -4.78 2.95 21.07
CA PRO A 96 -3.98 2.71 22.27
C PRO A 96 -3.57 4.00 22.97
N CYS A 97 -3.48 3.97 24.29
CA CYS A 97 -3.00 5.08 25.13
C CYS A 97 -2.31 4.56 26.40
N CYS A 98 -1.45 5.39 26.99
CA CYS A 98 -0.83 5.15 28.30
C CYS A 98 -1.44 6.05 29.39
N GLU A 99 -1.90 7.24 29.00
CA GLU A 99 -2.43 8.25 29.90
C GLU A 99 -3.53 9.05 29.21
N ASP A 100 -4.40 9.66 30.00
CA ASP A 100 -5.52 10.47 29.53
C ASP A 100 -5.07 11.57 28.56
N SER A 101 -3.91 12.19 28.79
CA SER A 101 -3.33 13.22 27.93
C SER A 101 -3.07 12.75 26.50
N ASN A 102 -2.84 11.44 26.29
CA ASN A 102 -2.67 10.89 24.95
C ASN A 102 -3.99 10.89 24.17
N CYS A 103 -5.15 10.98 24.82
CA CYS A 103 -6.45 10.85 24.18
C CYS A 103 -7.08 12.20 23.85
N ALA A 104 -7.70 12.30 22.67
CA ALA A 104 -8.52 13.45 22.26
C ALA A 104 -9.59 13.75 23.31
N SER A 105 -10.28 12.69 23.77
CA SER A 105 -11.31 12.73 24.81
C SER A 105 -10.79 13.02 26.23
N GLN A 106 -9.47 12.99 26.44
CA GLN A 106 -8.83 13.02 27.77
C GLN A 106 -9.23 11.85 28.68
N ASN A 107 -9.48 10.67 28.09
CA ASN A 107 -9.89 9.49 28.84
C ASN A 107 -9.25 8.23 28.27
N CYS A 108 -8.26 7.71 28.98
CA CYS A 108 -7.58 6.46 28.71
C CYS A 108 -8.08 5.40 29.68
N THR A 109 -8.72 4.34 29.18
CA THR A 109 -9.22 3.24 30.01
C THR A 109 -8.90 1.91 29.35
N ASP A 110 -8.36 0.98 30.14
CA ASP A 110 -7.90 -0.34 29.67
C ASP A 110 -6.89 -0.26 28.52
N ASP A 111 -5.98 0.71 28.58
CA ASP A 111 -4.95 1.01 27.56
C ASP A 111 -5.52 1.51 26.21
N TYR A 112 -6.79 1.94 26.15
CA TYR A 112 -7.41 2.52 24.97
C TYR A 112 -8.16 3.84 25.25
N CYS A 113 -8.14 4.75 24.28
CA CYS A 113 -8.87 6.01 24.35
C CYS A 113 -10.37 5.76 24.29
N LYS A 114 -11.08 6.15 25.35
CA LYS A 114 -12.55 6.06 25.42
C LYS A 114 -13.16 7.36 24.93
N GLY A 115 -14.06 7.23 23.96
CA GLY A 115 -14.76 8.37 23.40
C GLY A 115 -15.89 8.89 24.29
N LYS A 116 -16.27 10.12 24.02
CA LYS A 116 -17.45 10.78 24.57
C LYS A 116 -18.72 10.19 23.98
N THR A 117 -19.66 9.89 24.85
CA THR A 117 -20.95 9.28 24.54
C THR A 117 -21.91 10.29 23.92
N ILE A 118 -23.03 9.79 23.41
CA ILE A 118 -24.03 10.62 22.73
C ILE A 118 -24.52 11.80 23.60
N ASN A 119 -24.57 12.99 22.98
CA ASN A 119 -24.92 14.29 23.56
C ASN A 119 -23.88 14.92 24.51
N GLU A 120 -22.73 14.29 24.74
CA GLU A 120 -21.62 14.95 25.45
C GLU A 120 -20.96 16.00 24.55
N SER A 121 -20.53 17.12 25.14
CA SER A 121 -19.90 18.20 24.41
C SER A 121 -18.52 17.79 23.87
N CYS A 122 -18.27 18.09 22.61
CA CYS A 122 -17.04 17.75 21.91
C CYS A 122 -16.50 18.96 21.15
N ASN A 123 -15.20 18.95 20.84
CA ASN A 123 -14.58 19.95 19.95
C ASN A 123 -14.09 19.35 18.64
N SER A 124 -13.96 18.03 18.57
CA SER A 124 -13.55 17.32 17.36
C SER A 124 -14.16 15.92 17.32
N ASP A 125 -14.21 15.33 16.13
CA ASP A 125 -14.80 14.01 15.89
C ASP A 125 -14.04 12.91 16.64
N GLU A 126 -12.72 13.08 16.79
CA GLU A 126 -11.82 12.16 17.50
C GLU A 126 -12.15 12.04 18.99
N GLU A 127 -12.84 13.02 19.58
CA GLU A 127 -13.27 12.97 20.98
C GLU A 127 -14.47 12.05 21.18
N CYS A 128 -15.25 11.76 20.14
CA CYS A 128 -16.51 11.03 20.24
C CYS A 128 -16.31 9.52 20.21
N GLU A 129 -17.24 8.77 20.79
CA GLU A 129 -17.29 7.31 20.70
C GLU A 129 -17.49 6.83 19.26
N VAL A 130 -17.10 5.59 18.97
CA VAL A 130 -17.27 4.95 17.66
C VAL A 130 -18.74 5.00 17.24
N GLY A 131 -18.99 5.29 15.97
CA GLY A 131 -20.36 5.47 15.47
C GLY A 131 -20.98 6.83 15.79
N LEU A 132 -20.20 7.77 16.32
CA LEU A 132 -20.59 9.17 16.53
C LEU A 132 -19.61 10.14 15.86
N TYR A 133 -20.07 11.36 15.58
CA TYR A 133 -19.27 12.50 15.12
C TYR A 133 -19.62 13.76 15.91
N CYS A 134 -18.79 14.80 15.81
CA CYS A 134 -18.93 16.02 16.59
C CYS A 134 -19.69 17.13 15.85
N ASP A 135 -20.83 17.54 16.42
CA ASP A 135 -21.59 18.73 16.02
C ASP A 135 -21.96 19.54 17.28
N GLU A 136 -20.95 20.18 17.89
CA GLU A 136 -20.93 20.71 19.28
C GLU A 136 -21.10 19.64 20.37
N LYS A 137 -21.73 18.52 20.02
CA LYS A 137 -21.95 17.33 20.82
C LYS A 137 -21.75 16.08 19.96
N CYS A 138 -21.41 14.97 20.60
CA CYS A 138 -21.32 13.70 19.91
C CYS A 138 -22.72 13.22 19.50
N ILE A 139 -22.94 13.07 18.20
CA ILE A 139 -24.20 12.63 17.59
C ILE A 139 -23.95 11.49 16.61
N LYS A 140 -24.99 10.73 16.27
CA LYS A 140 -24.84 9.54 15.42
C LYS A 140 -24.32 9.89 14.04
N LEU A 141 -23.47 9.02 13.48
CA LEU A 141 -23.13 9.05 12.06
C LEU A 141 -24.39 9.04 11.19
N LYS A 142 -24.29 9.72 10.06
CA LYS A 142 -25.27 9.69 8.98
C LYS A 142 -25.29 8.32 8.30
N THR A 143 -26.26 8.10 7.44
CA THR A 143 -26.32 6.88 6.62
C THR A 143 -25.83 7.12 5.19
N LEU A 144 -25.51 6.04 4.46
CA LEU A 144 -25.11 6.15 3.06
C LEU A 144 -26.20 6.87 2.25
N ASN A 145 -25.78 7.74 1.32
CA ASN A 145 -26.62 8.61 0.51
C ASN A 145 -27.30 9.78 1.25
N GLU A 146 -26.98 10.05 2.51
CA GLU A 146 -27.40 11.27 3.20
C GLU A 146 -26.47 12.45 2.95
N ASP A 147 -27.01 13.67 3.07
CA ASP A 147 -26.25 14.91 2.94
C ASP A 147 -25.18 15.00 4.02
N CYS A 148 -23.94 15.31 3.67
CA CYS A 148 -22.81 15.43 4.58
C CYS A 148 -22.01 16.71 4.34
N ILE A 149 -21.16 17.05 5.30
CA ILE A 149 -20.23 18.21 5.22
C ILE A 149 -18.79 17.75 5.45
N SER A 150 -18.59 16.68 6.24
CA SER A 150 -17.30 16.09 6.55
C SER A 150 -17.35 14.57 6.42
N ASP A 151 -16.20 13.97 6.15
CA ASP A 151 -16.03 12.52 6.13
C ASP A 151 -16.47 11.86 7.43
N SER A 152 -16.06 12.44 8.56
CA SER A 152 -16.39 11.95 9.90
C SER A 152 -17.88 11.89 10.19
N SER A 153 -18.72 12.60 9.43
CA SER A 153 -20.17 12.53 9.61
C SER A 153 -20.80 11.30 8.95
N CYS A 154 -20.06 10.58 8.10
CA CYS A 154 -20.56 9.43 7.34
C CYS A 154 -20.25 8.10 8.05
N PRO A 155 -20.89 6.98 7.66
CA PRO A 155 -20.56 5.66 8.19
C PRO A 155 -19.07 5.29 8.04
N ILE A 156 -18.57 4.41 8.91
CA ILE A 156 -17.22 3.85 8.79
C ILE A 156 -17.11 3.08 7.46
N GLY A 157 -15.97 3.23 6.77
CA GLY A 157 -15.80 2.73 5.40
C GLY A 157 -16.44 3.59 4.32
N SER A 158 -16.90 4.80 4.66
CA SER A 158 -17.43 5.79 3.73
C SER A 158 -16.85 7.17 4.05
N GLY A 159 -17.12 8.15 3.20
CA GLY A 159 -16.73 9.54 3.39
C GLY A 159 -17.69 10.49 2.67
N CYS A 160 -17.44 11.79 2.77
CA CYS A 160 -18.27 12.80 2.16
C CYS A 160 -17.76 13.14 0.76
N ASN A 161 -18.43 12.60 -0.27
CA ASN A 161 -18.14 12.91 -1.65
C ASN A 161 -19.28 13.78 -2.20
N LYS A 162 -18.99 15.01 -2.63
CA LYS A 162 -19.98 15.93 -3.21
C LYS A 162 -21.19 16.17 -2.30
N ASN A 163 -20.92 16.31 -1.01
CA ASN A 163 -21.92 16.46 0.05
C ASN A 163 -22.84 15.25 0.23
N ILE A 164 -22.47 14.06 -0.26
CA ILE A 164 -23.23 12.82 -0.02
C ILE A 164 -22.32 11.76 0.58
N CYS A 165 -22.80 11.09 1.64
CA CYS A 165 -22.08 9.97 2.24
C CYS A 165 -21.96 8.81 1.23
N THR A 166 -20.74 8.57 0.77
CA THR A 166 -20.40 7.64 -0.30
C THR A 166 -19.37 6.64 0.20
N GLU A 167 -19.58 5.37 -0.10
CA GLU A 167 -18.66 4.29 0.26
C GLU A 167 -17.27 4.52 -0.34
N LEU A 168 -16.22 4.15 0.38
CA LEU A 168 -14.85 4.22 -0.13
C LEU A 168 -14.67 3.18 -1.24
N PHE A 169 -13.85 3.50 -2.23
CA PHE A 169 -13.56 2.62 -3.37
C PHE A 169 -14.79 2.09 -4.13
N SER A 170 -15.90 2.84 -4.18
CA SER A 170 -17.15 2.41 -4.82
C SER A 170 -17.46 3.07 -6.18
N ILE A 171 -16.81 4.18 -6.51
CA ILE A 171 -17.10 4.98 -7.71
C ILE A 171 -16.34 4.42 -8.92
N GLY A 172 -17.08 4.14 -10.01
CA GLY A 172 -16.55 3.53 -11.23
C GLY A 172 -15.62 4.45 -12.03
N LEU A 173 -14.81 3.84 -12.92
CA LEU A 173 -13.96 4.61 -13.83
C LEU A 173 -14.80 5.49 -14.78
N GLY A 174 -14.40 6.75 -14.92
CA GLY A 174 -15.06 7.77 -15.74
C GLY A 174 -16.16 8.54 -15.01
N GLU A 175 -16.53 8.13 -13.79
CA GLU A 175 -17.49 8.85 -12.96
C GLU A 175 -16.81 9.97 -12.17
N GLU A 176 -17.58 10.99 -11.81
CA GLU A 176 -17.05 12.15 -11.10
C GLU A 176 -16.85 11.88 -9.61
N SER A 177 -15.71 12.31 -9.07
CA SER A 177 -15.38 12.24 -7.64
C SER A 177 -14.66 13.52 -7.20
N GLU A 178 -14.71 13.85 -5.91
CA GLU A 178 -13.91 14.93 -5.34
C GLU A 178 -12.54 14.43 -4.84
N ASP A 179 -12.45 13.16 -4.48
CA ASP A 179 -11.25 12.53 -3.94
C ASP A 179 -11.02 11.15 -4.57
N LYS A 180 -9.74 10.77 -4.70
CA LYS A 180 -9.34 9.46 -5.21
C LYS A 180 -9.82 8.30 -4.32
N LYS A 181 -9.98 8.49 -3.01
CA LYS A 181 -10.35 7.42 -2.07
C LYS A 181 -11.73 6.80 -2.34
N PHE A 182 -12.61 7.52 -3.05
CA PHE A 182 -13.91 7.01 -3.46
C PHE A 182 -13.85 6.20 -4.77
N CYS A 183 -12.81 6.41 -5.58
CA CYS A 183 -12.65 5.72 -6.86
C CYS A 183 -12.21 4.28 -6.64
N ILE A 184 -12.78 3.33 -7.40
CA ILE A 184 -12.37 1.92 -7.35
C ILE A 184 -10.87 1.74 -7.56
N SER A 185 -10.23 2.63 -8.32
CA SER A 185 -8.79 2.61 -8.65
C SER A 185 -7.89 3.30 -7.61
N ASN A 186 -8.47 3.99 -6.63
CA ASN A 186 -7.80 4.99 -5.80
C ASN A 186 -7.00 6.03 -6.63
N PHE A 187 -7.54 6.43 -7.79
CA PHE A 187 -6.90 7.40 -8.69
C PHE A 187 -7.93 8.30 -9.34
N ILE A 188 -7.63 9.59 -9.37
CA ILE A 188 -8.49 10.62 -9.95
C ILE A 188 -7.69 11.52 -10.90
N LYS A 189 -8.29 11.85 -12.04
CA LYS A 189 -7.74 12.82 -13.00
C LYS A 189 -8.86 13.74 -13.44
N SER A 190 -8.63 15.04 -13.31
CA SER A 190 -9.58 16.08 -13.76
C SER A 190 -10.99 15.92 -13.16
N GLY A 191 -11.08 15.49 -11.90
CA GLY A 191 -12.36 15.28 -11.20
C GLY A 191 -13.10 13.99 -11.57
N LEU A 192 -12.50 13.12 -12.40
CA LEU A 192 -13.04 11.82 -12.77
C LEU A 192 -12.18 10.70 -12.21
N CYS A 193 -12.83 9.66 -11.68
CA CYS A 193 -12.16 8.42 -11.35
C CYS A 193 -11.52 7.83 -12.60
N ASP A 194 -10.22 7.53 -12.52
CA ASP A 194 -9.44 7.14 -13.68
C ASP A 194 -8.47 6.01 -13.28
N THR A 195 -7.74 5.46 -14.24
CA THR A 195 -6.64 4.51 -13.99
C THR A 195 -5.55 4.75 -15.01
N LEU A 196 -4.34 4.28 -14.70
CA LEU A 196 -3.25 4.27 -15.65
C LEU A 196 -3.21 2.96 -16.44
N VAL A 197 -2.98 3.09 -17.74
CA VAL A 197 -2.68 2.00 -18.68
C VAL A 197 -1.22 2.10 -19.06
N VAL A 198 -0.52 0.96 -19.07
CA VAL A 198 0.91 0.92 -19.39
C VAL A 198 1.11 0.66 -20.88
N TRP A 199 1.95 1.46 -21.52
CA TRP A 199 2.32 1.34 -22.92
C TRP A 199 3.82 1.10 -23.07
N ASN A 200 4.19 0.21 -23.99
CA ASN A 200 5.56 0.08 -24.47
C ASN A 200 5.63 0.60 -25.91
N GLN A 201 6.25 1.76 -26.09
CA GLN A 201 6.38 2.48 -27.36
C GLN A 201 5.05 2.81 -28.07
N THR A 202 4.40 1.80 -28.65
CA THR A 202 3.20 1.94 -29.51
C THR A 202 2.05 1.02 -29.11
N SER A 203 2.23 0.10 -28.17
CA SER A 203 1.20 -0.85 -27.75
C SER A 203 0.94 -0.79 -26.26
N VAL A 204 -0.33 -0.90 -25.89
CA VAL A 204 -0.75 -1.22 -24.52
C VAL A 204 -0.17 -2.58 -24.14
N ILE A 205 0.44 -2.66 -22.97
CA ILE A 205 0.93 -3.90 -22.37
C ILE A 205 0.13 -4.18 -21.09
N THR A 206 -0.16 -5.46 -20.86
CA THR A 206 -0.89 -5.95 -19.67
C THR A 206 0.08 -6.58 -18.68
N PRO A 207 -0.31 -6.81 -17.41
CA PRO A 207 0.49 -7.60 -16.48
C PRO A 207 1.01 -8.90 -17.14
N PRO A 208 2.28 -9.26 -16.96
CA PRO A 208 3.24 -8.67 -16.02
C PRO A 208 3.97 -7.39 -16.47
N TYR A 209 3.51 -6.72 -17.53
CA TYR A 209 4.09 -5.50 -18.08
C TYR A 209 5.53 -5.67 -18.59
N GLU A 210 5.74 -6.74 -19.35
CA GLU A 210 7.03 -7.01 -20.01
C GLU A 210 7.43 -5.89 -20.96
N CYS A 211 8.72 -5.53 -20.91
CA CYS A 211 9.31 -4.52 -21.76
C CYS A 211 10.72 -4.92 -22.19
N LYS A 212 11.28 -4.16 -23.14
CA LYS A 212 12.67 -4.33 -23.58
C LYS A 212 13.54 -3.33 -22.82
N ILE A 213 14.61 -3.81 -22.20
CA ILE A 213 15.60 -2.95 -21.52
C ILE A 213 16.10 -1.90 -22.52
N GLY A 214 16.15 -0.64 -22.06
CA GLY A 214 16.47 0.52 -22.91
C GLY A 214 15.26 1.20 -23.54
N THR A 215 14.05 0.65 -23.38
CA THR A 215 12.81 1.35 -23.74
C THR A 215 12.19 2.04 -22.53
N LYS A 216 11.24 2.94 -22.79
CA LYS A 216 10.42 3.59 -21.78
C LYS A 216 9.01 3.00 -21.74
N CYS A 217 8.51 2.83 -20.53
CA CYS A 217 7.14 2.52 -20.19
C CYS A 217 6.39 3.84 -20.03
N LYS A 218 5.31 4.03 -20.78
CA LYS A 218 4.45 5.21 -20.65
C LYS A 218 3.21 4.84 -19.88
N TYR A 219 2.88 5.62 -18.86
CA TYR A 219 1.67 5.45 -18.07
C TYR A 219 0.68 6.49 -18.55
N VAL A 220 -0.40 6.02 -19.16
CA VAL A 220 -1.37 6.85 -19.85
C VAL A 220 -2.70 6.73 -19.11
N THR A 221 -3.27 7.88 -18.76
CA THR A 221 -4.61 7.97 -18.18
C THR A 221 -5.64 7.32 -19.10
N TYR A 222 -6.50 6.46 -18.54
CA TYR A 222 -7.44 5.66 -19.31
C TYR A 222 -8.51 6.53 -19.97
N ASN A 223 -9.01 7.56 -19.27
CA ASN A 223 -10.08 8.41 -19.80
C ASN A 223 -9.56 9.50 -20.74
N SER A 224 -8.58 10.31 -20.33
CA SER A 224 -8.10 11.44 -21.14
C SER A 224 -7.03 11.07 -22.17
N GLN A 225 -6.47 9.85 -22.11
CA GLN A 225 -5.40 9.38 -23.00
C GLN A 225 -4.14 10.28 -22.93
N GLU A 226 -3.95 10.97 -21.82
CA GLU A 226 -2.78 11.79 -21.55
C GLU A 226 -1.69 10.96 -20.88
N VAL A 227 -0.44 11.19 -21.29
CA VAL A 227 0.73 10.63 -20.61
C VAL A 227 0.82 11.27 -19.22
N PHE A 228 0.71 10.45 -18.19
CA PHE A 228 0.88 10.83 -16.80
C PHE A 228 2.36 10.89 -16.44
N GLU A 229 3.09 9.81 -16.72
CA GLU A 229 4.53 9.73 -16.52
C GLU A 229 5.18 8.72 -17.47
N GLU A 230 6.51 8.74 -17.54
CA GLU A 230 7.31 7.76 -18.28
C GLU A 230 8.46 7.25 -17.41
N GLU A 231 8.55 5.94 -17.29
CA GLU A 231 9.65 5.26 -16.56
C GLU A 231 10.49 4.42 -17.50
N ASN A 232 11.74 4.17 -17.12
CA ASN A 232 12.57 3.23 -17.87
C ASN A 232 12.11 1.79 -17.61
N CYS A 233 12.23 0.93 -18.64
CA CYS A 233 12.10 -0.50 -18.46
C CYS A 233 13.17 -1.01 -17.48
N LEU A 234 12.75 -1.61 -16.37
CA LEU A 234 13.65 -2.07 -15.32
C LEU A 234 14.10 -3.51 -15.56
N CYS A 235 15.33 -3.80 -15.19
CA CYS A 235 15.90 -5.14 -15.33
C CYS A 235 15.16 -6.16 -14.47
N ALA A 236 14.98 -7.37 -15.01
CA ALA A 236 14.36 -8.50 -14.31
C ALA A 236 15.29 -9.16 -13.26
N GLY A 237 16.51 -8.65 -13.07
CA GLY A 237 17.52 -9.28 -12.22
C GLY A 237 18.13 -10.57 -12.80
N VAL A 238 17.88 -10.83 -14.09
CA VAL A 238 18.51 -11.89 -14.88
C VAL A 238 19.26 -11.26 -16.05
N THR A 239 20.33 -11.91 -16.50
CA THR A 239 21.05 -11.45 -17.70
C THR A 239 20.14 -11.57 -18.92
N GLY A 240 19.89 -10.47 -19.63
CA GLY A 240 19.05 -10.48 -20.83
C GLY A 240 18.72 -9.07 -21.36
N GLU A 241 17.91 -9.02 -22.42
CA GLU A 241 17.38 -7.77 -22.98
C GLU A 241 15.93 -7.48 -22.51
N SER A 242 15.31 -8.39 -21.76
CA SER A 242 13.95 -8.27 -21.26
C SER A 242 13.91 -7.75 -19.83
N GLY A 243 12.91 -6.93 -19.55
CA GLY A 243 12.64 -6.36 -18.24
C GLY A 243 11.15 -6.21 -18.00
N TYR A 244 10.80 -5.45 -16.97
CA TYR A 244 9.41 -5.14 -16.63
C TYR A 244 9.26 -3.65 -16.33
N CYS A 245 8.12 -3.10 -16.73
CA CYS A 245 7.76 -1.75 -16.33
C CYS A 245 7.48 -1.71 -14.82
N PRO A 246 7.95 -0.68 -14.09
CA PRO A 246 7.58 -0.53 -12.69
C PRO A 246 6.06 -0.38 -12.54
N ILE A 247 5.53 -0.75 -11.39
CA ILE A 247 4.14 -0.42 -11.06
C ILE A 247 4.16 0.89 -10.27
N VAL A 248 3.53 1.90 -10.85
CA VAL A 248 3.39 3.24 -10.27
C VAL A 248 2.02 3.42 -9.63
N ASP A 249 1.89 4.45 -8.79
CA ASP A 249 0.62 4.83 -8.19
C ASP A 249 -0.41 5.17 -9.29
N GLY A 250 -1.62 4.65 -9.16
CA GLY A 250 -2.69 4.84 -10.16
C GLY A 250 -2.74 3.79 -11.27
N VAL A 251 -1.74 2.91 -11.42
CA VAL A 251 -1.93 1.65 -12.17
C VAL A 251 -2.86 0.77 -11.35
N SER A 252 -4.06 0.53 -11.89
CA SER A 252 -5.25 0.00 -11.19
C SER A 252 -4.92 -0.92 -10.04
N LEU A 253 -5.35 -0.48 -8.86
CA LEU A 253 -5.47 -1.28 -7.65
C LEU A 253 -6.90 -1.78 -7.43
N ALA A 254 -7.77 -1.71 -8.44
CA ALA A 254 -9.17 -2.07 -8.27
C ALA A 254 -9.36 -3.47 -7.64
N ASP A 255 -8.44 -4.39 -7.93
CA ASP A 255 -8.43 -5.74 -7.34
C ASP A 255 -8.04 -5.76 -5.85
N LEU A 256 -7.27 -4.78 -5.36
CA LEU A 256 -6.93 -4.62 -3.93
C LEU A 256 -8.00 -3.85 -3.17
N THR A 257 -8.31 -2.64 -3.65
CA THR A 257 -9.20 -1.71 -2.95
C THR A 257 -10.64 -2.18 -2.97
N GLY A 258 -11.09 -2.82 -4.07
CA GLY A 258 -12.42 -3.43 -4.15
C GLY A 258 -12.60 -4.68 -3.28
N ARG A 259 -11.54 -5.19 -2.65
CA ARG A 259 -11.61 -6.33 -1.72
C ARG A 259 -11.67 -5.93 -0.25
N ILE A 260 -11.31 -4.68 0.08
CA ILE A 260 -11.26 -4.22 1.45
C ILE A 260 -12.69 -4.19 2.00
N GLY A 261 -13.02 -5.18 2.82
CA GLY A 261 -14.30 -5.24 3.53
C GLY A 261 -14.22 -4.39 4.79
N TYR A 262 -14.99 -3.29 4.82
CA TYR A 262 -15.08 -2.47 6.02
C TYR A 262 -15.96 -3.13 7.09
N THR A 263 -15.49 -3.10 8.32
CA THR A 263 -16.25 -3.47 9.51
C THR A 263 -16.71 -2.21 10.25
N GLU A 264 -17.47 -2.37 11.34
CA GLU A 264 -17.83 -1.25 12.21
C GLU A 264 -16.61 -0.58 12.86
N GLY A 265 -15.42 -1.19 12.85
CA GLY A 265 -14.19 -0.64 13.41
C GLY A 265 -14.28 -0.29 14.90
N ASN A 266 -13.18 0.23 15.43
CA ASN A 266 -13.02 0.66 16.81
C ASN A 266 -12.61 2.14 16.92
N CYS A 267 -12.40 2.84 15.80
CA CYS A 267 -12.02 4.25 15.80
C CYS A 267 -13.16 5.20 15.47
N SER A 268 -13.05 6.44 15.94
CA SER A 268 -13.85 7.57 15.49
C SER A 268 -13.01 8.61 14.74
N GLY A 269 -13.70 9.57 14.12
CA GLY A 269 -13.07 10.69 13.41
C GLY A 269 -12.39 10.26 12.11
N LEU A 270 -11.48 11.10 11.60
CA LEU A 270 -10.97 10.96 10.24
C LEU A 270 -10.25 9.62 9.93
N LEU A 271 -9.70 8.95 10.96
CA LEU A 271 -8.96 7.69 10.76
C LEU A 271 -9.88 6.52 10.36
N SER A 272 -11.18 6.58 10.66
CA SER A 272 -12.15 5.59 10.18
C SER A 272 -12.66 5.85 8.75
N HIS A 273 -12.22 6.95 8.12
CA HIS A 273 -12.68 7.41 6.79
C HIS A 273 -11.51 7.70 5.82
N THR A 274 -10.36 7.07 6.07
CA THR A 274 -9.13 7.21 5.30
C THR A 274 -8.93 6.04 4.33
N ASP A 275 -8.19 6.26 3.24
CA ASP A 275 -7.68 5.21 2.36
C ASP A 275 -6.34 4.61 2.85
N ASN A 276 -5.82 5.08 4.00
CA ASN A 276 -4.61 4.54 4.61
C ASN A 276 -4.90 3.23 5.36
N VAL A 277 -4.48 2.13 4.75
CA VAL A 277 -4.75 0.76 5.22
C VAL A 277 -4.07 0.44 6.56
N ASP A 278 -2.95 1.08 6.90
CA ASP A 278 -2.33 0.92 8.23
C ASP A 278 -3.22 1.53 9.33
N TYR A 279 -3.94 2.62 9.04
CA TYR A 279 -4.87 3.22 10.01
C TYR A 279 -6.14 2.40 10.12
N LEU A 280 -6.69 1.99 8.98
CA LEU A 280 -7.88 1.15 8.95
C LEU A 280 -7.67 -0.16 9.73
N TYR A 281 -6.51 -0.80 9.60
CA TYR A 281 -6.17 -2.01 10.36
C TYR A 281 -6.03 -1.74 11.86
N LYS A 282 -5.31 -0.68 12.25
CA LYS A 282 -5.19 -0.28 13.67
C LYS A 282 -6.55 0.07 14.29
N CYS A 283 -7.46 0.55 13.46
CA CYS A 283 -8.83 0.84 13.83
C CYS A 283 -9.75 -0.37 13.80
N ASP A 284 -9.24 -1.58 13.56
CA ASP A 284 -10.02 -2.79 13.33
C ASP A 284 -11.14 -2.62 12.27
N SER A 285 -11.03 -1.59 11.41
CA SER A 285 -12.00 -1.26 10.37
C SER A 285 -11.89 -2.19 9.17
N ILE A 286 -10.81 -2.97 9.08
CA ILE A 286 -10.57 -3.99 8.05
C ILE A 286 -10.02 -5.25 8.73
N SER A 287 -10.20 -6.40 8.10
CA SER A 287 -9.70 -7.66 8.66
C SER A 287 -8.17 -7.75 8.62
N ASP A 288 -7.57 -8.51 9.53
CA ASP A 288 -6.13 -8.84 9.47
C ASP A 288 -5.77 -9.48 8.12
N PHE A 289 -6.65 -10.33 7.59
CA PHE A 289 -6.47 -10.92 6.27
C PHE A 289 -6.37 -9.86 5.15
N ASP A 290 -7.28 -8.89 5.12
CA ASP A 290 -7.25 -7.81 4.11
C ASP A 290 -6.03 -6.91 4.28
N TYR A 291 -5.65 -6.62 5.53
CA TYR A 291 -4.45 -5.85 5.85
C TYR A 291 -3.18 -6.55 5.36
N GLN A 292 -2.97 -7.82 5.74
CA GLN A 292 -1.79 -8.59 5.34
C GLN A 292 -1.74 -8.73 3.81
N PHE A 293 -2.89 -8.99 3.17
CA PHE A 293 -2.98 -9.06 1.72
C PHE A 293 -2.61 -7.72 1.06
N TYR A 294 -3.14 -6.60 1.53
CA TYR A 294 -2.82 -5.28 1.00
C TYR A 294 -1.33 -4.94 1.17
N LYS A 295 -0.78 -5.15 2.38
CA LYS A 295 0.64 -4.90 2.66
C LYS A 295 1.50 -5.75 1.74
N GLN A 296 1.20 -7.03 1.64
CA GLN A 296 1.93 -7.95 0.79
C GLN A 296 1.94 -7.50 -0.68
N VAL A 297 0.78 -7.18 -1.27
CA VAL A 297 0.73 -6.77 -2.67
C VAL A 297 1.40 -5.41 -2.88
N THR A 298 1.23 -4.46 -1.96
CA THR A 298 1.89 -3.16 -2.04
C THR A 298 3.42 -3.30 -1.95
N GLU A 299 3.92 -4.17 -1.08
CA GLU A 299 5.35 -4.49 -1.04
C GLU A 299 5.79 -5.19 -2.33
N GLN A 300 5.05 -6.18 -2.85
CA GLN A 300 5.37 -6.84 -4.12
C GLN A 300 5.44 -5.86 -5.30
N ARG A 301 4.57 -4.86 -5.36
CA ARG A 301 4.56 -3.83 -6.41
C ARG A 301 5.87 -3.06 -6.49
N LYS A 302 6.46 -2.72 -5.34
CA LYS A 302 7.78 -2.07 -5.27
C LYS A 302 8.89 -2.95 -5.90
N PHE A 303 8.70 -4.28 -5.93
CA PHE A 303 9.62 -5.28 -6.52
C PHE A 303 9.10 -5.96 -7.75
N TRP A 304 8.13 -5.37 -8.43
CA TRP A 304 7.40 -6.03 -9.51
C TRP A 304 8.32 -6.71 -10.54
N PRO A 305 9.41 -6.08 -11.05
CA PRO A 305 10.31 -6.73 -11.99
C PRO A 305 11.00 -8.00 -11.46
N LEU A 306 11.41 -8.01 -10.18
CA LEU A 306 12.09 -9.15 -9.56
C LEU A 306 11.11 -10.26 -9.17
N PHE A 307 9.91 -9.88 -8.72
CA PHE A 307 8.84 -10.82 -8.43
C PHE A 307 8.44 -11.60 -9.68
N GLN A 308 8.23 -10.90 -10.79
CA GLN A 308 7.81 -11.51 -12.06
C GLN A 308 8.90 -12.39 -12.68
N SER A 309 10.17 -12.03 -12.53
CA SER A 309 11.28 -12.83 -13.07
C SER A 309 11.54 -14.13 -12.32
N LYS A 310 10.98 -14.28 -11.11
CA LYS A 310 11.19 -15.43 -10.21
C LYS A 310 12.65 -15.65 -9.80
N VAL A 311 13.54 -14.67 -10.04
CA VAL A 311 14.98 -14.79 -9.71
C VAL A 311 15.21 -14.95 -8.19
N LEU A 312 14.24 -14.52 -7.39
CA LEU A 312 14.28 -14.54 -5.93
C LEU A 312 13.57 -15.74 -5.31
N VAL A 313 12.98 -16.65 -6.10
CA VAL A 313 12.28 -17.82 -5.54
C VAL A 313 13.21 -18.61 -4.60
N GLY A 314 14.49 -18.75 -4.96
CA GLY A 314 15.48 -19.42 -4.10
C GLY A 314 15.91 -18.64 -2.84
N CYS A 315 15.57 -17.35 -2.73
CA CYS A 315 15.91 -16.50 -1.59
C CYS A 315 14.84 -16.52 -0.49
N GLY A 316 13.61 -16.96 -0.80
CA GLY A 316 12.47 -16.85 0.12
C GLY A 316 11.44 -17.98 0.00
N PHE A 317 11.82 -19.14 -0.55
CA PHE A 317 10.93 -20.31 -0.64
C PHE A 317 10.55 -20.86 0.74
N ASP A 318 11.50 -20.90 1.68
CA ASP A 318 11.26 -21.42 3.03
C ASP A 318 10.45 -20.43 3.91
N GLU A 319 10.18 -19.23 3.40
CA GLU A 319 9.56 -18.11 4.14
C GLU A 319 8.20 -17.70 3.54
N ASP A 320 7.65 -18.45 2.57
CA ASP A 320 6.41 -18.15 1.82
C ASP A 320 6.36 -16.77 1.12
N LEU A 321 7.48 -16.03 1.10
CA LEU A 321 7.56 -14.67 0.59
C LEU A 321 7.34 -14.59 -0.94
N PHE A 322 7.61 -15.70 -1.64
CA PHE A 322 7.53 -15.80 -3.10
C PHE A 322 6.91 -17.13 -3.56
N ASN A 323 5.90 -17.66 -2.85
CA ASN A 323 5.18 -18.85 -3.30
C ASN A 323 4.19 -18.52 -4.43
N PRO A 324 4.50 -18.78 -5.72
CA PRO A 324 3.60 -18.44 -6.82
C PRO A 324 2.24 -19.16 -6.77
N GLU A 325 2.09 -20.24 -5.98
CA GLU A 325 0.85 -21.01 -5.85
C GLU A 325 -0.18 -20.34 -4.91
N ASP A 326 0.27 -19.64 -3.86
CA ASP A 326 -0.60 -18.86 -2.97
C ASP A 326 -1.17 -17.61 -3.66
N TYR A 327 -0.48 -17.15 -4.71
CA TYR A 327 -0.81 -15.93 -5.46
C TYR A 327 -1.43 -16.25 -6.81
N GLY A 328 -2.30 -17.26 -6.85
CA GLY A 328 -3.24 -17.49 -7.93
C GLY A 328 -4.19 -16.32 -8.13
N ILE A 329 -3.68 -15.15 -8.52
CA ILE A 329 -4.30 -14.25 -9.48
C ILE A 329 -4.38 -15.08 -10.76
N SER A 330 -5.34 -16.01 -10.78
CA SER A 330 -5.55 -16.81 -11.97
C SER A 330 -5.81 -15.83 -13.11
N ALA A 331 -5.18 -16.08 -14.25
CA ALA A 331 -5.37 -15.33 -15.48
C ALA A 331 -6.86 -15.17 -15.90
N ALA A 332 -7.80 -15.80 -15.18
CA ALA A 332 -9.24 -15.65 -15.35
C ALA A 332 -9.80 -14.31 -14.83
N TRP A 333 -9.18 -13.61 -13.89
CA TRP A 333 -9.76 -12.41 -13.27
C TRP A 333 -9.38 -11.09 -13.97
N ILE A 334 -8.26 -11.08 -14.70
CA ILE A 334 -7.78 -9.92 -15.49
C ILE A 334 -8.73 -9.58 -16.67
N LEU A 335 -9.65 -10.48 -17.02
CA LEU A 335 -10.64 -10.25 -18.08
C LEU A 335 -11.93 -9.53 -17.61
N PHE A 336 -12.12 -9.28 -16.31
CA PHE A 336 -13.36 -8.71 -15.81
C PHE A 336 -13.67 -7.26 -16.24
N PRO A 337 -12.72 -6.32 -16.41
CA PRO A 337 -13.06 -5.00 -16.93
C PRO A 337 -13.38 -5.02 -18.45
N PHE A 338 -13.01 -6.08 -19.18
CA PHE A 338 -13.34 -6.21 -20.60
C PHE A 338 -14.76 -6.73 -20.87
N LEU A 339 -15.39 -7.41 -19.91
CA LEU A 339 -16.76 -7.91 -20.06
C LEU A 339 -17.84 -6.85 -19.84
N MET A 340 -17.54 -5.73 -19.17
CA MET A 340 -18.52 -4.64 -19.00
C MET A 340 -18.73 -3.77 -20.25
N LYS A 341 -17.87 -3.86 -21.28
CA LYS A 341 -18.04 -3.12 -22.54
C LYS A 341 -18.96 -3.78 -23.57
N PHE A 342 -19.47 -4.99 -23.31
CA PHE A 342 -20.33 -5.73 -24.26
C PHE A 342 -21.84 -5.76 -23.92
N LEU A 343 -22.29 -4.98 -22.93
CA LEU A 343 -23.72 -4.93 -22.53
C LEU A 343 -24.41 -3.59 -22.78
N ILE A 344 -23.83 -2.70 -23.60
CA ILE A 344 -24.51 -1.51 -24.13
C ILE A 344 -24.37 -1.50 -25.65
N VAL A 345 -25.05 -2.42 -26.34
CA VAL A 345 -25.78 -2.19 -27.59
C VAL A 345 -26.78 -3.34 -27.76
N VAL A 346 -28.01 -3.16 -27.26
CA VAL A 346 -29.26 -3.54 -27.95
C VAL A 346 -30.28 -2.46 -27.64
#